data_AF-A0A1X7HSD4-F1
#
_entry.id   AF-A0A1X7HSD4-F1
#
_cell.length_a   1.000
_cell.length_b   1.000
_cell.length_c   1.000
_cell.angle_alpha   90.00
_cell.angle_beta   90.00
_cell.angle_gamma   90.00
#
_symmetry.space_group_name_H-M   'P 1'
#
loop_
_entity.id
_entity.type
_entity.pdbx_description
1 polymer ?
#
loop_
_entity_poly.entity_id
_entity_poly.type
_entity_poly.pdbx_seq_one_letter_code
_entity_poly.pdbx_strand_id
1 'polypeptide(L)'
;MLSSLMLAGAMLAGCQSEGSGEKQEQDLKAQAGEQQGGTLPDNGGQADPVMTKRSENSLQATAREENGKQVVTNENSVTVIVNKERSLPDGYEPSDLVEPNVPFSFDEPHEKRNMRKEAAEALEKLFAAADAEGIELRAVSGYRSFARQKSVYESHVATKGEEEASRISAVPGTSEHQTGLTIDVSSPSAGNALEQSFGQTKEGIWLAENAPEYGFIIRYPEGQEGITGYVYEPWHIRYVGEDLAPDIAESGLTLEEYFDEANIKL
;
A
#
# COMPACT_ATOMS: atom_id res chain seq x y z
N MET A 1 -31.47 -36.50 40.92
CA MET A 1 -30.34 -37.38 40.55
C MET A 1 -29.11 -36.48 40.63
N LEU A 2 -28.31 -36.42 41.70
CA LEU A 2 -27.93 -37.36 42.77
C LEU A 2 -26.95 -38.46 42.28
N SER A 3 -25.76 -38.48 42.90
CA SER A 3 -24.61 -39.41 42.75
C SER A 3 -23.83 -39.38 41.43
N SER A 4 -22.52 -39.66 41.36
CA SER A 4 -21.38 -39.75 42.32
C SER A 4 -20.08 -39.78 41.46
N LEU A 5 -19.00 -39.03 41.74
CA LEU A 5 -17.93 -39.27 42.74
C LEU A 5 -17.03 -40.52 42.47
N MET A 6 -15.71 -40.33 42.66
CA MET A 6 -14.60 -41.32 42.81
C MET A 6 -13.85 -41.80 41.55
N LEU A 7 -12.52 -42.08 41.58
CA LEU A 7 -11.42 -41.65 42.48
C LEU A 7 -10.05 -41.91 41.80
N ALA A 8 -8.96 -41.41 42.39
CA ALA A 8 -7.57 -41.40 41.89
C ALA A 8 -6.76 -42.71 41.99
N GLY A 9 -5.53 -42.67 41.43
CA GLY A 9 -4.42 -43.62 41.66
C GLY A 9 -3.53 -43.78 40.40
N ALA A 10 -2.30 -43.30 40.21
CA ALA A 10 -1.13 -42.88 41.02
C ALA A 10 0.05 -43.88 40.97
N MET A 11 1.29 -43.33 40.98
CA MET A 11 2.59 -44.00 41.27
C MET A 11 3.24 -44.86 40.14
N LEU A 12 4.58 -44.99 40.01
CA LEU A 12 5.76 -44.48 40.76
C LEU A 12 7.09 -44.60 39.95
N ALA A 13 8.12 -43.77 40.29
CA ALA A 13 9.60 -43.96 40.17
C ALA A 13 10.24 -44.39 38.81
N GLY A 14 11.53 -44.16 38.49
CA GLY A 14 12.71 -43.60 39.17
C GLY A 14 13.99 -43.92 38.33
N CYS A 15 15.24 -43.52 38.63
CA CYS A 15 15.83 -42.61 39.62
C CYS A 15 17.27 -42.17 39.19
N GLN A 16 17.74 -41.03 39.72
CA GLN A 16 19.12 -40.64 40.11
C GLN A 16 20.39 -41.16 39.39
N SER A 17 21.36 -40.25 39.24
CA SER A 17 22.65 -40.36 39.95
C SER A 17 23.21 -38.97 40.35
N GLU A 18 23.94 -38.90 41.46
CA GLU A 18 24.46 -37.68 42.10
C GLU A 18 26.01 -37.72 42.22
N GLY A 19 26.62 -36.58 42.59
CA GLY A 19 28.00 -36.48 43.11
C GLY A 19 28.91 -35.57 42.27
N SER A 20 29.30 -34.34 42.65
CA SER A 20 29.88 -33.78 43.90
C SER A 20 31.41 -33.97 44.02
N GLY A 21 32.13 -32.89 44.38
CA GLY A 21 33.60 -32.89 44.60
C GLY A 21 34.25 -31.51 44.34
N GLU A 22 35.04 -31.01 45.29
CA GLU A 22 35.57 -29.63 45.31
C GLU A 22 37.05 -29.47 44.87
N LYS A 23 37.44 -28.22 44.57
CA LYS A 23 38.75 -27.55 44.82
C LYS A 23 40.06 -28.25 44.38
N GLN A 24 40.88 -27.54 43.57
CA GLN A 24 42.00 -26.73 44.13
C GLN A 24 42.59 -25.74 43.11
N GLU A 25 43.48 -24.87 43.60
CA GLU A 25 44.07 -23.66 42.98
C GLU A 25 45.57 -23.89 42.65
N GLN A 26 46.21 -22.90 41.98
CA GLN A 26 47.63 -22.79 41.58
C GLN A 26 47.95 -23.33 40.15
N ASP A 27 48.83 -22.72 39.34
CA ASP A 27 49.89 -21.75 39.68
C ASP A 27 50.20 -20.69 38.57
N LEU A 28 51.01 -19.68 38.89
CA LEU A 28 51.25 -18.45 38.09
C LEU A 28 52.38 -18.52 37.01
N LYS A 29 52.29 -17.59 36.01
CA LYS A 29 53.35 -16.73 35.38
C LYS A 29 53.24 -16.69 33.83
N ALA A 30 53.59 -15.60 33.11
CA ALA A 30 53.82 -14.18 33.43
C ALA A 30 53.96 -13.33 32.12
N GLN A 31 53.83 -11.99 32.23
CA GLN A 31 54.27 -10.94 31.26
C GLN A 31 53.57 -10.87 29.87
N ALA A 32 53.55 -9.74 29.14
CA ALA A 32 53.53 -8.29 29.46
C ALA A 32 53.35 -7.47 28.16
N GLY A 33 52.53 -6.39 28.15
CA GLY A 33 52.36 -5.46 27.00
C GLY A 33 51.52 -6.04 25.85
N GLU A 34 50.67 -5.31 25.11
CA GLU A 34 50.68 -3.90 24.73
C GLU A 34 49.25 -3.33 24.61
N GLN A 35 49.08 -2.01 24.77
CA GLN A 35 47.89 -1.32 24.26
C GLN A 35 48.12 -0.97 22.78
N GLN A 36 47.34 -1.58 21.88
CA GLN A 36 47.13 -1.04 20.53
C GLN A 36 45.63 -1.04 20.21
N GLY A 37 45.20 -0.04 19.46
CA GLY A 37 43.78 0.29 19.31
C GLY A 37 43.00 -0.76 18.54
N GLY A 38 41.93 -1.27 19.15
CA GLY A 38 40.84 -1.90 18.40
C GLY A 38 40.08 -0.83 17.63
N THR A 39 40.16 -0.88 16.31
CA THR A 39 39.30 -0.09 15.41
C THR A 39 37.83 -0.27 15.79
N LEU A 40 37.10 0.85 15.85
CA LEU A 40 35.64 0.81 15.76
C LEU A 40 35.25 0.00 14.51
N PRO A 41 34.25 -0.91 14.58
CA PRO A 41 33.69 -1.46 13.37
C PRO A 41 33.02 -0.31 12.60
N ASP A 42 33.59 0.01 11.44
CA ASP A 42 32.97 0.84 10.43
C ASP A 42 31.76 0.08 9.85
N ASN A 43 30.64 0.13 10.58
CA ASN A 43 29.36 -0.24 10.05
C ASN A 43 28.91 0.87 9.11
N GLY A 44 29.47 0.87 7.90
CA GLY A 44 28.92 1.53 6.71
C GLY A 44 27.59 0.87 6.34
N GLY A 45 26.60 0.98 7.23
CA GLY A 45 25.25 0.46 7.05
C GLY A 45 24.59 1.20 5.91
N GLN A 46 24.56 0.55 4.75
CA GLN A 46 23.74 0.98 3.64
C GLN A 46 22.29 1.00 4.13
N ALA A 47 21.66 2.17 4.12
CA ALA A 47 20.30 2.34 4.62
C ALA A 47 19.35 1.39 3.87
N ASP A 48 18.33 0.90 4.58
CA ASP A 48 17.30 0.06 4.00
C ASP A 48 16.69 0.78 2.78
N PRO A 49 16.73 0.17 1.57
CA PRO A 49 16.20 0.78 0.35
C PRO A 49 14.75 1.25 0.48
N VAL A 50 13.90 0.53 1.23
CA VAL A 50 12.52 0.92 1.50
C VAL A 50 12.48 2.20 2.35
N MET A 51 13.27 2.26 3.41
CA MET A 51 13.34 3.45 4.29
C MET A 51 13.91 4.68 3.58
N THR A 52 14.93 4.50 2.72
CA THR A 52 15.41 5.59 1.85
C THR A 52 14.32 6.06 0.90
N LYS A 53 13.65 5.14 0.18
CA LYS A 53 12.58 5.46 -0.77
C LYS A 53 11.40 6.17 -0.08
N ARG A 54 11.02 5.76 1.14
CA ARG A 54 10.04 6.42 2.00
C ARG A 54 10.47 7.83 2.40
N SER A 55 11.69 8.01 2.90
CA SER A 55 12.19 9.32 3.34
C SER A 55 12.36 10.32 2.20
N GLU A 56 12.82 9.87 1.02
CA GLU A 56 12.96 10.72 -0.17
C GLU A 56 11.61 11.11 -0.78
N ASN A 57 10.57 10.31 -0.53
CA ASN A 57 9.22 10.55 -1.04
C ASN A 57 8.21 10.90 0.08
N SER A 58 8.69 11.40 1.22
CA SER A 58 7.82 11.79 2.33
C SER A 58 6.83 12.88 1.92
N LEU A 59 5.68 12.96 2.58
CA LEU A 59 4.69 14.01 2.29
C LEU A 59 5.29 15.41 2.43
N GLN A 60 6.12 15.60 3.46
CA GLN A 60 6.79 16.84 3.80
C GLN A 60 7.91 17.21 2.80
N ALA A 61 8.68 16.25 2.30
CA ALA A 61 9.75 16.48 1.32
C ALA A 61 9.23 16.76 -0.10
N THR A 62 8.05 16.24 -0.44
CA THR A 62 7.54 16.19 -1.83
C THR A 62 6.41 17.18 -2.12
N ALA A 63 6.27 18.25 -1.33
CA ALA A 63 5.28 19.29 -1.56
C ALA A 63 5.87 20.71 -1.48
N ARG A 64 5.20 21.64 -2.15
CA ARG A 64 5.41 23.09 -2.05
C ARG A 64 4.06 23.80 -1.98
N GLU A 65 3.99 24.91 -1.26
CA GLU A 65 2.78 25.72 -1.23
C GLU A 65 2.71 26.65 -2.46
N GLU A 66 1.66 26.54 -3.26
CA GLU A 66 1.36 27.46 -4.36
C GLU A 66 -0.10 27.92 -4.29
N ASN A 67 -0.31 29.24 -4.16
CA ASN A 67 -1.64 29.85 -4.05
C ASN A 67 -2.52 29.24 -2.94
N GLY A 68 -1.93 28.82 -1.82
CA GLY A 68 -2.63 28.19 -0.69
C GLY A 68 -3.00 26.73 -0.91
N LYS A 69 -2.43 26.05 -1.92
CA LYS A 69 -2.53 24.61 -2.13
C LYS A 69 -1.18 23.93 -1.95
N GLN A 70 -1.17 22.69 -1.46
CA GLN A 70 0.04 21.85 -1.51
C GLN A 70 0.14 21.22 -2.91
N VAL A 71 1.14 21.62 -3.67
CA VAL A 71 1.45 21.06 -5.00
C VAL A 71 2.59 20.08 -4.86
N VAL A 72 2.42 18.87 -5.39
CA VAL A 72 3.48 17.85 -5.35
C VAL A 72 4.66 18.23 -6.24
N THR A 73 5.87 17.85 -5.83
CA THR A 73 7.14 18.16 -6.54
C THR A 73 7.83 16.95 -7.14
N ASN A 74 7.26 15.75 -6.94
CA ASN A 74 7.72 14.47 -7.46
C ASN A 74 6.65 13.85 -8.39
N GLU A 75 5.95 14.65 -9.19
CA GLU A 75 4.75 14.25 -9.93
C GLU A 75 4.92 13.04 -10.87
N ASN A 76 6.15 12.79 -11.33
CA ASN A 76 6.51 11.66 -12.17
C ASN A 76 6.90 10.38 -11.39
N SER A 77 6.99 10.43 -10.05
CA SER A 77 7.31 9.29 -9.20
C SER A 77 6.13 8.32 -9.09
N VAL A 78 6.40 7.01 -9.07
CA VAL A 78 5.37 5.99 -8.78
C VAL A 78 4.82 6.10 -7.35
N THR A 79 5.54 6.78 -6.45
CA THR A 79 5.13 7.05 -5.06
C THR A 79 4.54 8.44 -4.86
N VAL A 80 4.16 9.17 -5.92
CA VAL A 80 3.52 10.48 -5.77
C VAL A 80 2.21 10.37 -4.98
N ILE A 81 2.04 11.14 -3.89
CA ILE A 81 0.81 11.13 -3.09
C ILE A 81 -0.05 12.35 -3.46
N VAL A 82 -1.17 12.06 -4.11
CA VAL A 82 -2.20 13.02 -4.53
C VAL A 82 -3.47 12.70 -3.76
N ASN A 83 -4.06 13.67 -3.09
CA ASN A 83 -5.25 13.49 -2.25
C ASN A 83 -6.00 14.82 -2.09
N LYS A 84 -7.03 14.87 -1.24
CA LYS A 84 -7.87 16.08 -1.03
C LYS A 84 -7.06 17.37 -0.78
N GLU A 85 -5.89 17.27 -0.15
CA GLU A 85 -5.03 18.40 0.22
C GLU A 85 -3.87 18.63 -0.77
N ARG A 86 -3.42 17.58 -1.46
CA ARG A 86 -2.22 17.56 -2.32
C ARG A 86 -2.59 17.43 -3.79
N SER A 87 -2.32 18.45 -4.59
CA SER A 87 -2.60 18.48 -6.03
C SER A 87 -1.37 18.23 -6.89
N LEU A 88 -1.59 17.62 -8.06
CA LEU A 88 -0.65 17.64 -9.18
C LEU A 88 -0.43 19.07 -9.71
N PRO A 89 0.75 19.38 -10.28
CA PRO A 89 0.99 20.69 -10.88
C PRO A 89 0.12 20.93 -12.13
N ASP A 90 -0.18 22.20 -12.41
CA ASP A 90 -1.01 22.60 -13.54
C ASP A 90 -0.43 22.08 -14.87
N GLY A 91 -1.28 21.41 -15.67
CA GLY A 91 -0.89 20.84 -16.95
C GLY A 91 -0.18 19.48 -16.87
N TYR A 92 -0.05 18.86 -15.69
CA TYR A 92 0.49 17.51 -15.58
C TYR A 92 -0.35 16.47 -16.33
N GLU A 93 0.31 15.74 -17.22
CA GLU A 93 -0.15 14.55 -17.93
C GLU A 93 1.03 13.56 -18.04
N PRO A 94 0.89 12.27 -17.66
CA PRO A 94 1.97 11.31 -17.77
C PRO A 94 2.36 11.07 -19.23
N SER A 95 3.67 11.06 -19.52
CA SER A 95 4.18 10.88 -20.89
C SER A 95 4.28 9.42 -21.35
N ASP A 96 4.03 8.47 -20.45
CA ASP A 96 4.19 7.03 -20.60
C ASP A 96 2.85 6.26 -20.52
N LEU A 97 1.74 6.92 -20.86
CA LEU A 97 0.42 6.29 -20.88
C LEU A 97 0.28 5.24 -21.99
N VAL A 98 -0.20 4.05 -21.63
CA VAL A 98 -0.52 2.92 -22.52
C VAL A 98 -1.83 2.26 -22.08
N GLU A 99 -2.50 1.56 -22.99
CA GLU A 99 -3.62 0.67 -22.66
C GLU A 99 -3.06 -0.71 -22.24
N PRO A 100 -3.33 -1.21 -21.01
CA PRO A 100 -2.93 -2.55 -20.60
C PRO A 100 -3.77 -3.60 -21.33
N ASN A 101 -3.15 -4.72 -21.67
CA ASN A 101 -3.79 -5.86 -22.32
C ASN A 101 -4.60 -6.71 -21.32
N VAL A 102 -5.61 -6.09 -20.72
CA VAL A 102 -6.57 -6.70 -19.78
C VAL A 102 -8.01 -6.50 -20.26
N PRO A 103 -8.96 -7.39 -19.88
CA PRO A 103 -10.36 -7.20 -20.21
C PRO A 103 -10.97 -6.01 -19.45
N PHE A 104 -11.54 -5.07 -20.20
CA PHE A 104 -12.30 -3.93 -19.67
C PHE A 104 -13.80 -4.23 -19.60
N SER A 105 -14.56 -3.46 -18.81
CA SER A 105 -16.03 -3.56 -18.73
C SER A 105 -16.77 -2.91 -19.92
N PHE A 106 -16.04 -2.47 -20.95
CA PHE A 106 -16.51 -1.76 -22.14
C PHE A 106 -15.45 -1.90 -23.26
N ASP A 107 -15.84 -1.71 -24.52
CA ASP A 107 -14.96 -1.94 -25.68
C ASP A 107 -14.48 -0.64 -26.34
N GLU A 108 -15.15 0.49 -26.08
CA GLU A 108 -14.90 1.75 -26.76
C GLU A 108 -13.56 2.40 -26.35
N PRO A 109 -12.74 2.90 -27.29
CA PRO A 109 -11.54 3.67 -26.99
C PRO A 109 -11.84 4.90 -26.12
N HIS A 110 -11.16 5.01 -24.97
CA HIS A 110 -11.37 6.10 -24.00
C HIS A 110 -10.11 6.29 -23.15
N GLU A 111 -9.82 7.53 -22.72
CA GLU A 111 -8.68 7.83 -21.81
C GLU A 111 -8.61 6.94 -20.56
N LYS A 112 -9.77 6.45 -20.07
CA LYS A 112 -9.91 5.58 -18.89
C LYS A 112 -9.50 4.12 -19.14
N ARG A 113 -9.04 3.79 -20.34
CA ARG A 113 -8.34 2.55 -20.66
C ARG A 113 -6.84 2.67 -20.41
N ASN A 114 -6.28 3.88 -20.30
CA ASN A 114 -4.85 4.07 -20.17
C ASN A 114 -4.37 4.00 -18.72
N MET A 115 -3.13 3.58 -18.52
CA MET A 115 -2.35 3.72 -17.29
C MET A 115 -0.90 4.06 -17.65
N ARG A 116 -0.10 4.51 -16.68
CA ARG A 116 1.35 4.59 -16.86
C ARG A 116 1.91 3.20 -17.13
N LYS A 117 2.86 3.10 -18.06
CA LYS A 117 3.36 1.82 -18.58
C LYS A 117 3.75 0.80 -17.51
N GLU A 118 4.48 1.21 -16.47
CA GLU A 118 4.92 0.32 -15.38
C GLU A 118 3.72 -0.29 -14.63
N ALA A 119 2.72 0.52 -14.30
CA ALA A 119 1.49 0.07 -13.67
C ALA A 119 0.61 -0.77 -14.62
N ALA A 120 0.62 -0.48 -15.93
CA ALA A 120 -0.07 -1.27 -16.94
C ALA A 120 0.51 -2.69 -17.06
N GLU A 121 1.84 -2.82 -17.17
CA GLU A 121 2.54 -4.10 -17.21
C GLU A 121 2.36 -4.91 -15.91
N ALA A 122 2.27 -4.23 -14.76
CA ALA A 122 1.93 -4.87 -13.48
C ALA A 122 0.46 -5.34 -13.41
N LEU A 123 -0.48 -4.57 -13.94
CA LEU A 123 -1.90 -4.92 -13.99
C LEU A 123 -2.15 -6.16 -14.85
N GLU A 124 -1.43 -6.29 -15.97
CA GLU A 124 -1.47 -7.48 -16.83
C GLU A 124 -1.06 -8.75 -16.07
N LYS A 125 -0.01 -8.68 -15.24
CA LYS A 125 0.40 -9.81 -14.37
C LYS A 125 -0.68 -10.15 -13.35
N LEU A 126 -1.23 -9.15 -12.66
CA LEU A 126 -2.29 -9.31 -11.65
C LEU A 126 -3.54 -9.97 -12.24
N PHE A 127 -3.98 -9.52 -13.42
CA PHE A 127 -5.15 -10.10 -14.10
C PHE A 127 -4.87 -11.51 -14.65
N ALA A 128 -3.64 -11.80 -15.10
CA ALA A 128 -3.25 -13.15 -15.52
C ALA A 128 -3.21 -14.15 -14.33
N ALA A 129 -2.77 -13.70 -13.16
CA ALA A 129 -2.84 -14.49 -11.93
C ALA A 129 -4.29 -14.76 -11.49
N ALA A 130 -5.14 -13.73 -11.55
CA ALA A 130 -6.58 -13.87 -11.29
C ALA A 130 -7.24 -14.92 -12.22
N ASP A 131 -6.99 -14.82 -13.53
CA ASP A 131 -7.54 -15.77 -14.52
C ASP A 131 -7.07 -17.21 -14.28
N ALA A 132 -5.79 -17.40 -13.90
CA ALA A 132 -5.24 -18.72 -13.55
C ALA A 132 -5.93 -19.37 -12.34
N GLU A 133 -6.53 -18.58 -11.44
CA GLU A 133 -7.32 -19.04 -10.29
C GLU A 133 -8.84 -19.03 -10.53
N GLY A 134 -9.29 -18.67 -11.74
CA GLY A 134 -10.72 -18.56 -12.07
C GLY A 134 -11.41 -17.35 -11.42
N ILE A 135 -10.66 -16.28 -11.18
CA ILE A 135 -11.11 -14.97 -10.70
C ILE A 135 -11.22 -14.04 -11.91
N GLU A 136 -12.45 -13.73 -12.31
CA GLU A 136 -12.71 -12.92 -13.51
C GLU A 136 -12.80 -11.43 -13.16
N LEU A 137 -11.69 -10.71 -13.35
CA LEU A 137 -11.62 -9.26 -13.16
C LEU A 137 -11.99 -8.49 -14.44
N ARG A 138 -12.40 -7.23 -14.25
CA ARG A 138 -12.63 -6.24 -15.31
C ARG A 138 -12.10 -4.88 -14.89
N ALA A 139 -11.25 -4.30 -15.73
CA ALA A 139 -10.83 -2.92 -15.59
C ALA A 139 -11.98 -1.96 -15.98
N VAL A 140 -12.19 -0.90 -15.20
CA VAL A 140 -13.36 0.00 -15.35
C VAL A 140 -12.93 1.45 -15.63
N SER A 141 -11.95 1.99 -14.91
CA SER A 141 -11.46 3.36 -15.11
C SER A 141 -10.03 3.55 -14.58
N GLY A 142 -9.06 3.57 -15.49
CA GLY A 142 -7.68 3.99 -15.25
C GLY A 142 -7.52 5.52 -15.29
N TYR A 143 -6.66 6.02 -16.17
CA TYR A 143 -6.30 7.43 -16.32
C TYR A 143 -7.51 8.35 -16.54
N ARG A 144 -7.43 9.56 -15.97
CA ARG A 144 -8.42 10.61 -16.14
C ARG A 144 -7.73 11.97 -16.17
N SER A 145 -7.74 12.64 -17.31
CA SER A 145 -7.16 13.97 -17.48
C SER A 145 -7.77 15.01 -16.53
N PHE A 146 -7.01 16.06 -16.23
CA PHE A 146 -7.49 17.21 -15.46
C PHE A 146 -8.80 17.78 -16.03
N ALA A 147 -8.88 17.92 -17.36
CA ALA A 147 -10.06 18.44 -18.04
C ALA A 147 -11.29 17.53 -17.84
N ARG A 148 -11.11 16.21 -17.89
CA ARG A 148 -12.18 15.26 -17.61
C ARG A 148 -12.61 15.30 -16.14
N GLN A 149 -11.67 15.33 -15.21
CA GLN A 149 -11.97 15.44 -13.78
C GLN A 149 -12.70 16.75 -13.46
N LYS A 150 -12.37 17.85 -14.14
CA LYS A 150 -13.12 19.12 -14.07
C LYS A 150 -14.57 18.97 -14.50
N SER A 151 -14.85 18.36 -15.66
CA SER A 151 -16.24 18.11 -16.08
C SER A 151 -17.01 17.19 -15.12
N VAL A 152 -16.34 16.19 -14.52
CA VAL A 152 -16.94 15.30 -13.50
C VAL A 152 -17.28 16.09 -12.23
N TYR A 153 -16.35 16.90 -11.74
CA TYR A 153 -16.54 17.73 -10.55
C TYR A 153 -17.66 18.78 -10.76
N GLU A 154 -17.62 19.53 -11.87
CA GLU A 154 -18.65 20.53 -12.19
C GLU A 154 -20.05 19.92 -12.33
N SER A 155 -20.16 18.69 -12.86
CA SER A 155 -21.42 17.94 -12.91
C SER A 155 -21.95 17.58 -11.50
N HIS A 156 -21.06 17.20 -10.58
CA HIS A 156 -21.43 16.98 -9.18
C HIS A 156 -21.84 18.27 -8.48
N VAL A 157 -21.10 19.37 -8.65
CA VAL A 157 -21.47 20.68 -8.10
C VAL A 157 -22.86 21.12 -8.58
N ALA A 158 -23.15 20.96 -9.87
CA ALA A 158 -24.43 21.33 -10.47
C ALA A 158 -25.63 20.47 -9.99
N THR A 159 -25.38 19.24 -9.53
CA THR A 159 -26.44 18.30 -9.13
C THR A 159 -26.59 18.12 -7.61
N LYS A 160 -25.53 18.37 -6.83
CA LYS A 160 -25.48 18.11 -5.38
C LYS A 160 -25.00 19.30 -4.54
N GLY A 161 -24.49 20.35 -5.16
CA GLY A 161 -23.82 21.46 -4.47
C GLY A 161 -22.32 21.19 -4.22
N GLU A 162 -21.57 22.25 -3.94
CA GLU A 162 -20.10 22.22 -3.87
C GLU A 162 -19.55 21.41 -2.68
N GLU A 163 -20.20 21.47 -1.53
CA GLU A 163 -19.82 20.76 -0.31
C GLU A 163 -19.88 19.23 -0.52
N GLU A 164 -21.03 18.71 -0.96
CA GLU A 164 -21.19 17.28 -1.23
C GLU A 164 -20.34 16.82 -2.43
N ALA A 165 -20.18 17.66 -3.46
CA ALA A 165 -19.27 17.37 -4.57
C ALA A 165 -17.81 17.23 -4.12
N SER A 166 -17.34 18.11 -3.23
CA SER A 166 -15.99 18.05 -2.64
C SER A 166 -15.78 16.80 -1.79
N ARG A 167 -16.84 16.32 -1.12
CA ARG A 167 -16.80 15.08 -0.35
C ARG A 167 -16.62 13.87 -1.26
N ILE A 168 -17.52 13.68 -2.23
CA ILE A 168 -17.59 12.44 -3.04
C ILE A 168 -16.71 12.42 -4.30
N SER A 169 -16.17 13.56 -4.72
CA SER A 169 -15.33 13.68 -5.91
C SER A 169 -14.02 14.36 -5.55
N ALA A 170 -12.94 13.98 -6.24
CA ALA A 170 -11.73 14.79 -6.26
C ALA A 170 -12.02 16.15 -6.90
N VAL A 171 -11.36 17.19 -6.40
CA VAL A 171 -11.23 18.48 -7.08
C VAL A 171 -10.25 18.27 -8.27
N PRO A 172 -10.34 19.05 -9.37
CA PRO A 172 -9.38 18.91 -10.46
C PRO A 172 -7.94 19.15 -9.99
N GLY A 173 -7.03 18.24 -10.35
CA GLY A 173 -5.66 18.18 -9.84
C GLY A 173 -5.46 17.32 -8.58
N THR A 174 -6.52 16.97 -7.83
CA THR A 174 -6.43 16.13 -6.61
C THR A 174 -6.97 14.70 -6.79
N SER A 175 -7.08 14.22 -8.03
CA SER A 175 -7.51 12.84 -8.34
C SER A 175 -6.31 11.96 -8.66
N GLU A 176 -6.15 10.83 -7.96
CA GLU A 176 -5.08 9.88 -8.28
C GLU A 176 -5.18 9.31 -9.70
N HIS A 177 -6.38 9.23 -10.31
CA HIS A 177 -6.51 8.83 -11.72
C HIS A 177 -5.70 9.72 -12.68
N GLN A 178 -5.45 10.99 -12.36
CA GLN A 178 -4.63 11.86 -13.21
C GLN A 178 -3.13 11.46 -13.17
N THR A 179 -2.68 10.74 -12.14
CA THR A 179 -1.31 10.17 -12.09
C THR A 179 -1.11 9.06 -13.12
N GLY A 180 -2.18 8.40 -13.57
CA GLY A 180 -2.14 7.18 -14.37
C GLY A 180 -1.63 5.93 -13.61
N LEU A 181 -1.40 6.01 -12.30
CA LEU A 181 -0.94 4.91 -11.43
C LEU A 181 -2.11 4.15 -10.76
N THR A 182 -3.35 4.53 -11.06
CA THR A 182 -4.55 4.06 -10.35
C THR A 182 -5.57 3.52 -11.35
N ILE A 183 -6.25 2.44 -10.98
CA ILE A 183 -7.35 1.89 -11.77
C ILE A 183 -8.48 1.34 -10.90
N ASP A 184 -9.71 1.65 -11.31
CA ASP A 184 -10.91 1.02 -10.77
C ASP A 184 -11.09 -0.38 -11.41
N VAL A 185 -11.21 -1.41 -10.57
CA VAL A 185 -11.41 -2.82 -10.95
C VAL A 185 -12.72 -3.35 -10.37
N SER A 186 -13.44 -4.15 -11.15
CA SER A 186 -14.66 -4.85 -10.72
C SER A 186 -14.68 -6.26 -11.32
N SER A 187 -15.82 -6.94 -11.26
CA SER A 187 -16.04 -8.26 -11.87
C SER A 187 -17.41 -8.35 -12.54
N PRO A 188 -17.62 -9.27 -13.51
CA PRO A 188 -18.95 -9.51 -14.08
C PRO A 188 -19.96 -10.02 -13.04
N SER A 189 -19.48 -10.73 -12.00
CA SER A 189 -20.30 -11.18 -10.86
C SER A 189 -20.80 -10.02 -9.99
N ALA A 190 -20.05 -8.90 -9.92
CA ALA A 190 -20.47 -7.63 -9.34
C ALA A 190 -21.18 -6.70 -10.36
N GLY A 191 -21.56 -7.21 -11.54
CA GLY A 191 -22.18 -6.41 -12.59
C GLY A 191 -21.28 -5.31 -13.19
N ASN A 192 -19.97 -5.41 -13.00
CA ASN A 192 -18.97 -4.38 -13.26
C ASN A 192 -19.19 -3.05 -12.48
N ALA A 193 -19.93 -3.10 -11.37
CA ALA A 193 -20.20 -1.93 -10.53
C ALA A 193 -19.00 -1.56 -9.65
N LEU A 194 -18.87 -0.26 -9.35
CA LEU A 194 -17.90 0.29 -8.41
C LEU A 194 -18.63 0.60 -7.10
N GLU A 195 -18.79 -0.43 -6.27
CA GLU A 195 -19.56 -0.40 -5.02
C GLU A 195 -18.82 -1.15 -3.91
N GLN A 196 -19.10 -0.80 -2.63
CA GLN A 196 -18.48 -1.46 -1.47
C GLN A 196 -18.82 -2.95 -1.36
N SER A 197 -19.92 -3.36 -1.99
CA SER A 197 -20.32 -4.76 -2.17
C SER A 197 -19.28 -5.58 -2.93
N PHE A 198 -18.45 -4.97 -3.80
CA PHE A 198 -17.37 -5.65 -4.51
C PHE A 198 -16.35 -6.28 -3.54
N GLY A 199 -15.99 -5.60 -2.44
CA GLY A 199 -15.09 -6.11 -1.41
C GLY A 199 -15.61 -7.34 -0.65
N GLN A 200 -16.87 -7.74 -0.88
CA GLN A 200 -17.49 -8.94 -0.31
C GLN A 200 -17.63 -10.08 -1.33
N THR A 201 -17.28 -9.85 -2.62
CA THR A 201 -17.24 -10.94 -3.61
C THR A 201 -15.92 -11.69 -3.53
N LYS A 202 -15.87 -12.90 -4.11
CA LYS A 202 -14.61 -13.67 -4.19
C LYS A 202 -13.52 -12.88 -4.92
N GLU A 203 -13.89 -12.05 -5.91
CA GLU A 203 -12.98 -11.28 -6.73
C GLU A 203 -12.42 -10.06 -5.99
N GLY A 204 -13.25 -9.34 -5.22
CA GLY A 204 -12.76 -8.23 -4.41
C GLY A 204 -11.91 -8.67 -3.21
N ILE A 205 -12.25 -9.80 -2.58
CA ILE A 205 -11.43 -10.42 -1.53
C ILE A 205 -10.07 -10.86 -2.12
N TRP A 206 -10.08 -11.62 -3.21
CA TRP A 206 -8.86 -12.05 -3.89
C TRP A 206 -8.00 -10.86 -4.32
N LEU A 207 -8.61 -9.80 -4.86
CA LEU A 207 -7.91 -8.59 -5.27
C LEU A 207 -7.22 -7.91 -4.07
N ALA A 208 -7.90 -7.78 -2.93
CA ALA A 208 -7.32 -7.18 -1.73
C ALA A 208 -6.15 -8.00 -1.16
N GLU A 209 -6.22 -9.33 -1.25
CA GLU A 209 -5.17 -10.24 -0.78
C GLU A 209 -3.95 -10.30 -1.72
N ASN A 210 -4.17 -10.26 -3.04
CA ASN A 210 -3.12 -10.54 -4.04
C ASN A 210 -2.54 -9.29 -4.72
N ALA A 211 -3.28 -8.17 -4.80
CA ALA A 211 -2.77 -6.93 -5.41
C ALA A 211 -1.39 -6.47 -4.90
N PRO A 212 -1.04 -6.61 -3.60
CA PRO A 212 0.28 -6.23 -3.08
C PRO A 212 1.46 -6.93 -3.76
N GLU A 213 1.32 -8.20 -4.14
CA GLU A 213 2.38 -8.96 -4.83
C GLU A 213 2.72 -8.38 -6.21
N TYR A 214 1.79 -7.63 -6.81
CA TYR A 214 1.92 -7.00 -8.13
C TYR A 214 2.12 -5.48 -8.03
N GLY A 215 2.49 -4.96 -6.85
CA GLY A 215 2.79 -3.54 -6.66
C GLY A 215 1.57 -2.63 -6.49
N PHE A 216 0.39 -3.19 -6.25
CA PHE A 216 -0.87 -2.47 -6.04
C PHE A 216 -1.38 -2.58 -4.61
N ILE A 217 -2.05 -1.54 -4.10
CA ILE A 217 -2.75 -1.58 -2.81
C ILE A 217 -4.23 -1.20 -2.96
N ILE A 218 -5.08 -1.64 -2.04
CA ILE A 218 -6.41 -1.05 -1.84
C ILE A 218 -6.20 0.35 -1.24
N ARG A 219 -6.44 1.39 -2.04
CA ARG A 219 -6.00 2.76 -1.72
C ARG A 219 -6.81 3.44 -0.61
N TYR A 220 -8.09 3.10 -0.53
CA TYR A 220 -9.05 3.64 0.44
C TYR A 220 -9.66 2.47 1.25
N PRO A 221 -8.94 1.96 2.26
CA PRO A 221 -9.39 0.83 3.07
C PRO A 221 -10.53 1.20 4.04
N GLU A 222 -11.23 0.18 4.56
CA GLU A 222 -12.36 0.36 5.46
C GLU A 222 -11.94 1.04 6.79
N GLY A 223 -12.77 1.96 7.28
CA GLY A 223 -12.53 2.70 8.52
C GLY A 223 -11.58 3.91 8.40
N GLN A 224 -10.82 4.05 7.31
CA GLN A 224 -9.77 5.08 7.16
C GLN A 224 -10.23 6.37 6.46
N GLU A 225 -11.55 6.62 6.32
CA GLU A 225 -12.10 7.85 5.71
C GLU A 225 -11.63 9.13 6.41
N GLY A 226 -11.42 9.08 7.73
CA GLY A 226 -10.91 10.21 8.51
C GLY A 226 -9.46 10.60 8.20
N ILE A 227 -8.72 9.77 7.44
CA ILE A 227 -7.34 10.00 7.04
C ILE A 227 -7.26 10.27 5.52
N THR A 228 -7.88 9.42 4.71
CA THR A 228 -7.81 9.53 3.24
C THR A 228 -8.76 10.58 2.66
N GLY A 229 -9.83 10.93 3.38
CA GLY A 229 -10.94 11.74 2.87
C GLY A 229 -11.85 11.02 1.87
N TYR A 230 -11.77 9.69 1.79
CA TYR A 230 -12.62 8.83 0.95
C TYR A 230 -13.21 7.68 1.77
N VAL A 231 -14.44 7.30 1.44
CA VAL A 231 -15.08 6.09 1.98
C VAL A 231 -14.30 4.84 1.55
N TYR A 232 -14.64 3.67 2.10
CA TYR A 232 -14.10 2.40 1.62
C TYR A 232 -14.36 2.23 0.10
N GLU A 233 -13.29 1.99 -0.68
CA GLU A 233 -13.36 1.75 -2.13
C GLU A 233 -12.58 0.47 -2.51
N PRO A 234 -13.15 -0.74 -2.30
CA PRO A 234 -12.47 -2.01 -2.62
C PRO A 234 -12.10 -2.20 -4.11
N TRP A 235 -12.68 -1.39 -4.99
CA TRP A 235 -12.38 -1.40 -6.41
C TRP A 235 -11.15 -0.57 -6.78
N HIS A 236 -10.72 0.37 -5.93
CA HIS A 236 -9.76 1.41 -6.28
C HIS A 236 -8.34 0.98 -5.91
N ILE A 237 -7.63 0.39 -6.86
CA ILE A 237 -6.25 -0.04 -6.67
C ILE A 237 -5.25 1.02 -7.13
N ARG A 238 -4.23 1.27 -6.31
CA ARG A 238 -3.16 2.25 -6.55
C ARG A 238 -1.81 1.53 -6.66
N TYR A 239 -1.11 1.74 -7.76
CA TYR A 239 0.25 1.26 -8.00
C TYR A 239 1.28 2.11 -7.26
N VAL A 240 2.20 1.46 -6.55
CA VAL A 240 3.28 2.08 -5.76
C VAL A 240 4.65 1.41 -5.96
N GLY A 241 4.70 0.34 -6.77
CA GLY A 241 5.88 -0.50 -7.00
C GLY A 241 5.80 -1.84 -6.28
N GLU A 242 6.32 -2.89 -6.93
CA GLU A 242 6.39 -4.27 -6.40
C GLU A 242 7.26 -4.38 -5.12
N ASP A 243 8.08 -3.37 -4.83
CA ASP A 243 8.91 -3.27 -3.63
C ASP A 243 8.19 -2.68 -2.41
N LEU A 244 7.24 -1.76 -2.62
CA LEU A 244 6.55 -1.06 -1.53
C LEU A 244 5.16 -1.61 -1.21
N ALA A 245 4.43 -2.12 -2.20
CA ALA A 245 3.04 -2.54 -1.97
C ALA A 245 2.90 -3.65 -0.91
N PRO A 246 3.78 -4.68 -0.84
CA PRO A 246 3.75 -5.66 0.24
C PRO A 246 3.98 -5.06 1.64
N ASP A 247 4.96 -4.16 1.79
CA ASP A 247 5.29 -3.52 3.06
C ASP A 247 4.17 -2.58 3.54
N ILE A 248 3.54 -1.84 2.60
CA ILE A 248 2.35 -1.03 2.89
C ILE A 248 1.20 -1.92 3.36
N ALA A 249 0.93 -3.03 2.65
CA ALA A 249 -0.15 -3.95 2.99
C ALA A 249 0.06 -4.64 4.35
N GLU A 250 1.29 -5.07 4.67
CA GLU A 250 1.63 -5.65 5.97
C GLU A 250 1.54 -4.62 7.10
N SER A 251 1.89 -3.35 6.84
CA SER A 251 1.82 -2.28 7.85
C SER A 251 0.39 -1.91 8.26
N GLY A 252 -0.61 -2.17 7.41
CA GLY A 252 -1.99 -1.73 7.60
C GLY A 252 -2.21 -0.21 7.51
N LEU A 253 -1.19 0.56 7.12
CA LEU A 253 -1.24 2.02 7.01
C LEU A 253 -1.84 2.48 5.67
N THR A 254 -2.48 3.64 5.69
CA THR A 254 -2.78 4.40 4.47
C THR A 254 -1.50 4.97 3.84
N LEU A 255 -1.53 5.40 2.58
CA LEU A 255 -0.37 6.09 1.97
C LEU A 255 -0.03 7.40 2.68
N GLU A 256 -1.06 8.11 3.17
CA GLU A 256 -0.91 9.28 4.02
C GLU A 256 -0.05 8.97 5.26
N GLU A 257 -0.40 7.93 6.03
CA GLU A 257 0.37 7.53 7.21
C GLU A 257 1.73 6.95 6.86
N TYR A 258 1.83 6.14 5.80
CA TYR A 258 3.05 5.43 5.42
C TYR A 258 4.18 6.37 4.95
N PHE A 259 3.83 7.47 4.27
CA PHE A 259 4.78 8.49 3.81
C PHE A 259 4.87 9.73 4.73
N ASP A 260 4.19 9.75 5.89
CA ASP A 260 4.41 10.77 6.91
C ASP A 260 5.77 10.53 7.61
N GLU A 261 6.64 11.54 7.65
CA GLU A 261 7.91 11.52 8.39
C GLU A 261 7.75 11.09 9.85
N ALA A 262 6.62 11.38 10.50
CA ALA A 262 6.33 10.93 11.86
C ALA A 262 6.32 9.39 12.01
N ASN A 263 6.07 8.66 10.92
CA ASN A 263 6.02 7.20 10.85
C ASN A 263 7.25 6.58 10.15
N ILE A 264 8.22 7.40 9.72
CA ILE A 264 9.49 6.96 9.12
C ILE A 264 10.57 7.00 10.22
N LYS A 265 10.66 5.91 11.00
CA LYS A 265 11.65 5.77 12.07
C LYS A 265 12.99 5.28 11.52
N LEU A 266 13.90 6.23 11.28
CA LEU A 266 15.33 5.97 11.01
C LEU A 266 16.05 5.39 12.24
#